data_AF-A0A8C2HXB6-F1
#
_entry.id   AF-A0A8C2HXB6-F1
#
_cell.length_a   1.000
_cell.length_b   1.000
_cell.length_c   1.000
_cell.angle_alpha   90.00
_cell.angle_beta   90.00
_cell.angle_gamma   90.00
#
_symmetry.space_group_name_H-M   'P 1'
#
loop_
_entity.id
_entity.type
_entity.pdbx_description
1 polymer ?
#
loop_
_entity_poly.entity_id
_entity_poly.type
_entity_poly.pdbx_seq_one_letter_code
_entity_poly.pdbx_strand_id
1 'polypeptide(L)'
;MKSAATASFTIVALALFGALYVGAKTVISVDDVQSIRVDLDLSHVARRVDERFLSVAIDASLITEEKFMNLLNSPKLRTLAKALIPAFLRFGGTKQDFMKFNPRGRSFQARDNSSSAVLGNLCHLRLELPPLLENRLKQEWVLQSKTLLQEELEGKYKKTKFSEYAVDLLYAFANCSGLDLIFGLNALLRTSENTWDSTNAELLLKYCESREYVMSWELGNEPNSYEKKAGIRVDGYQLGQDFVHLHQILQQSAVYNSTGLYGPDVSQPRDHRRDLLTGFLETGAKAITACTWHHYYVNGRDTSLEDFLDPEVLDTLATKINEVLEIVESASPGKKVWLGETSSAYGGGAVGLSDTFVAGFMWLDKLGLAAKLGLDVVIRQVLIGSGTYHLVDDNLDPLPDYWLSLLYKRLVGPEVLKAEVNMNSGPKKPIRVYLHCTNRKSTHYRPGAVTLFALNLNKNEVTVILPDHMANSTIEAFVLQSAEAGEQSLYSRSVKLNGQVLRMVDDRTLPPLKGRELPPGEHIKLPGFSFAFYVLIEAQAAVCK
;
A
#
# COMPACT_ATOMS: atom_id res chain seq x y z
N MET A 1 52.31 -53.46 41.34
CA MET A 1 53.20 -54.63 41.18
C MET A 1 52.39 -55.80 40.61
N LYS A 2 53.09 -56.88 40.19
CA LYS A 2 52.59 -58.19 39.70
C LYS A 2 51.24 -58.67 40.31
N SER A 3 50.43 -59.55 39.74
CA SER A 3 50.25 -60.19 38.40
C SER A 3 49.53 -61.54 38.65
N ALA A 4 48.56 -61.93 37.81
CA ALA A 4 47.97 -63.28 37.73
C ALA A 4 47.17 -63.78 38.98
N ALA A 5 46.33 -64.82 38.91
CA ALA A 5 46.09 -65.77 37.81
C ALA A 5 44.61 -66.16 37.58
N THR A 6 44.37 -66.54 36.33
CA THR A 6 43.14 -67.01 35.67
C THR A 6 42.63 -68.40 36.07
N ALA A 7 41.32 -68.63 35.88
CA ALA A 7 40.68 -69.93 35.59
C ALA A 7 39.34 -69.67 34.87
N SER A 8 38.81 -70.46 33.92
CA SER A 8 39.38 -71.53 33.08
C SER A 8 38.59 -71.62 31.75
N PHE A 9 39.16 -72.21 30.70
CA PHE A 9 38.58 -72.26 29.34
C PHE A 9 37.46 -73.29 29.13
N THR A 10 36.53 -73.00 28.22
CA THR A 10 35.94 -74.01 27.31
C THR A 10 35.54 -73.36 25.96
N ILE A 11 35.58 -74.13 24.88
CA ILE A 11 35.26 -73.80 23.48
C ILE A 11 34.73 -75.10 22.82
N VAL A 12 34.00 -75.14 21.70
CA VAL A 12 33.80 -74.20 20.58
C VAL A 12 32.28 -73.85 20.44
N ALA A 13 31.64 -73.32 19.38
CA ALA A 13 31.94 -73.13 17.94
C ALA A 13 31.36 -71.80 17.39
N LEU A 14 31.07 -71.73 16.08
CA LEU A 14 30.61 -70.54 15.32
C LEU A 14 29.36 -70.86 14.47
N ALA A 15 28.81 -69.80 13.84
CA ALA A 15 27.87 -69.76 12.70
C ALA A 15 26.36 -69.93 13.02
N LEU A 16 25.43 -69.24 12.32
CA LEU A 16 25.55 -68.40 11.11
C LEU A 16 24.60 -67.18 11.15
N PHE A 17 24.77 -66.22 10.24
CA PHE A 17 23.96 -65.00 10.08
C PHE A 17 22.51 -65.29 9.64
N GLY A 18 21.57 -64.41 10.03
CA GLY A 18 20.17 -64.50 9.58
C GLY A 18 19.21 -63.46 10.17
N ALA A 19 19.53 -62.17 10.13
CA ALA A 19 18.65 -61.13 10.67
C ALA A 19 17.41 -60.91 9.80
N LEU A 20 16.23 -61.30 10.30
CA LEU A 20 14.94 -61.08 9.64
C LEU A 20 14.52 -59.60 9.71
N TYR A 21 14.85 -58.84 8.66
CA TYR A 21 14.42 -57.46 8.49
C TYR A 21 12.94 -57.41 8.04
N VAL A 22 12.01 -57.63 8.98
CA VAL A 22 10.57 -57.52 8.71
C VAL A 22 10.24 -56.04 8.51
N GLY A 23 10.08 -55.65 7.25
CA GLY A 23 9.81 -54.26 6.86
C GLY A 23 8.44 -53.78 7.31
N ALA A 24 8.38 -53.12 8.46
CA ALA A 24 7.25 -52.29 8.85
C ALA A 24 7.15 -51.10 7.88
N LYS A 25 6.35 -51.25 6.83
CA LYS A 25 5.87 -50.11 6.04
C LYS A 25 4.99 -49.26 6.95
N THR A 26 5.55 -48.23 7.57
CA THR A 26 4.78 -47.07 8.00
C THR A 26 4.08 -46.52 6.75
N VAL A 27 2.76 -46.71 6.70
CA VAL A 27 1.93 -46.04 5.70
C VAL A 27 2.07 -44.54 6.00
N ILE A 28 2.68 -43.82 5.06
CA ILE A 28 2.70 -42.36 5.11
C ILE A 28 1.24 -41.92 5.11
N SER A 29 0.83 -41.15 6.12
CA SER A 29 -0.53 -40.63 6.17
C SER A 29 -0.81 -39.84 4.90
N VAL A 30 -2.01 -40.03 4.34
CA VAL A 30 -2.53 -39.14 3.30
C VAL A 30 -2.50 -37.70 3.83
N ASP A 31 -2.25 -36.74 2.95
CA ASP A 31 -2.15 -35.32 3.29
C ASP A 31 -3.32 -34.89 4.18
N ASP A 32 -2.98 -34.42 5.38
CA ASP A 32 -3.96 -33.97 6.37
C ASP A 32 -4.41 -32.55 5.97
N VAL A 33 -5.26 -32.49 4.95
CA VAL A 33 -5.75 -31.24 4.35
C VAL A 33 -6.57 -30.49 5.40
N GLN A 34 -5.92 -29.52 6.03
CA GLN A 34 -6.53 -28.71 7.09
C GLN A 34 -7.79 -28.04 6.54
N SER A 35 -8.92 -28.33 7.17
CA SER A 35 -10.19 -27.70 6.85
C SER A 35 -10.54 -26.63 7.88
N ILE A 36 -11.09 -25.51 7.41
CA ILE A 36 -11.45 -24.36 8.24
C ILE A 36 -12.89 -23.97 7.90
N ARG A 37 -13.69 -23.62 8.90
CA ARG A 37 -15.00 -23.01 8.67
C ARG A 37 -14.87 -21.50 8.75
N VAL A 38 -15.54 -20.78 7.86
CA VAL A 38 -15.66 -19.32 7.93
C VAL A 38 -17.11 -18.93 8.17
N ASP A 39 -17.33 -18.08 9.17
CA ASP A 39 -18.63 -17.47 9.42
C ASP A 39 -18.67 -16.12 8.70
N LEU A 40 -19.72 -15.93 7.89
CA LEU A 40 -19.88 -14.80 6.97
C LEU A 40 -21.22 -14.14 7.28
N ASP A 41 -21.20 -12.87 7.69
CA ASP A 41 -22.39 -12.12 8.05
C ASP A 41 -22.73 -11.09 6.97
N LEU A 42 -23.89 -11.30 6.36
CA LEU A 42 -24.44 -10.52 5.24
C LEU A 42 -25.63 -9.64 5.67
N SER A 43 -25.93 -9.58 6.97
CA SER A 43 -27.12 -8.90 7.51
C SER A 43 -26.94 -7.39 7.64
N HIS A 44 -25.72 -6.93 7.90
CA HIS A 44 -25.37 -5.52 8.08
C HIS A 44 -24.08 -5.13 7.34
N VAL A 45 -23.99 -3.85 6.94
CA VAL A 45 -22.70 -3.24 6.61
C VAL A 45 -22.03 -2.84 7.92
N ALA A 46 -20.89 -3.44 8.23
CA ALA A 46 -20.15 -3.15 9.47
C ALA A 46 -19.52 -1.75 9.43
N ARG A 47 -18.93 -1.38 8.27
CA ARG A 47 -18.35 -0.06 7.99
C ARG A 47 -18.45 0.25 6.50
N ARG A 48 -18.34 1.52 6.11
CA ARG A 48 -18.20 1.94 4.71
C ARG A 48 -16.95 2.82 4.55
N VAL A 49 -16.02 2.38 3.72
CA VAL A 49 -14.78 3.12 3.41
C VAL A 49 -15.01 4.10 2.24
N ASP A 50 -14.03 4.96 1.94
CA ASP A 50 -14.10 5.81 0.73
C ASP A 50 -14.02 4.93 -0.54
N GLU A 51 -14.65 5.36 -1.64
CA GLU A 51 -14.50 4.71 -2.96
C GLU A 51 -13.01 4.63 -3.39
N ARG A 52 -12.20 5.57 -2.90
CA ARG A 52 -10.75 5.70 -3.11
C ARG A 52 -9.93 4.93 -2.07
N PHE A 53 -10.54 4.09 -1.21
CA PHE A 53 -9.90 3.41 -0.07
C PHE A 53 -8.45 2.97 -0.33
N LEU A 54 -8.22 2.06 -1.29
CA LEU A 54 -6.88 1.77 -1.79
C LEU A 54 -6.44 2.95 -2.69
N SER A 55 -5.46 3.73 -2.24
CA SER A 55 -4.86 4.86 -2.95
C SER A 55 -3.33 4.70 -3.05
N VAL A 56 -2.65 5.60 -3.76
CA VAL A 56 -1.20 5.47 -4.03
C VAL A 56 -0.46 6.78 -3.86
N ALA A 57 0.84 6.71 -3.52
CA ALA A 57 1.73 7.87 -3.45
C ALA A 57 2.76 7.89 -4.60
N ILE A 58 3.26 9.07 -4.92
CA ILE A 58 4.56 9.28 -5.57
C ILE A 58 5.44 9.96 -4.53
N ASP A 59 6.65 9.43 -4.32
CA ASP A 59 7.58 10.05 -3.38
C ASP A 59 8.09 11.40 -3.93
N ALA A 60 8.03 12.42 -3.08
CA ALA A 60 8.46 13.78 -3.36
C ALA A 60 9.90 13.85 -3.87
N SER A 61 10.75 12.88 -3.52
CA SER A 61 12.12 12.75 -4.02
C SER A 61 12.24 12.62 -5.54
N LEU A 62 11.19 12.21 -6.26
CA LEU A 62 11.16 12.18 -7.73
C LEU A 62 11.44 13.57 -8.35
N ILE A 63 11.10 14.65 -7.63
CA ILE A 63 11.35 16.04 -8.08
C ILE A 63 12.79 16.52 -7.80
N THR A 64 13.61 15.72 -7.10
CA THR A 64 14.98 16.11 -6.67
C THR A 64 15.85 16.54 -7.85
N GLU A 65 15.69 15.86 -8.99
CA GLU A 65 16.02 16.40 -10.30
C GLU A 65 14.76 16.40 -11.17
N GLU A 66 14.26 17.58 -11.54
CA GLU A 66 13.01 17.76 -12.30
C GLU A 66 12.94 16.95 -13.61
N LYS A 67 14.08 16.50 -14.15
CA LYS A 67 14.15 15.64 -15.33
C LYS A 67 13.39 14.31 -15.14
N PHE A 68 13.35 13.76 -13.92
CA PHE A 68 12.70 12.48 -13.65
C PHE A 68 11.17 12.58 -13.60
N MET A 69 10.62 13.76 -13.33
CA MET A 69 9.17 14.02 -13.45
C MET A 69 8.64 13.76 -14.88
N ASN A 70 9.52 13.76 -15.90
CA ASN A 70 9.11 13.40 -17.26
C ASN A 70 8.70 11.93 -17.40
N LEU A 71 9.14 11.02 -16.52
CA LEU A 71 8.70 9.62 -16.48
C LEU A 71 7.17 9.50 -16.33
N LEU A 72 6.53 10.49 -15.70
CA LEU A 72 5.09 10.57 -15.56
C LEU A 72 4.34 10.76 -16.90
N ASN A 73 5.02 11.17 -17.98
CA ASN A 73 4.46 11.21 -19.33
C ASN A 73 4.50 9.85 -20.05
N SER A 74 5.13 8.81 -19.46
CA SER A 74 5.19 7.48 -20.08
C SER A 74 3.77 6.95 -20.36
N PRO A 75 3.49 6.40 -21.56
CA PRO A 75 2.23 5.69 -21.81
C PRO A 75 2.02 4.55 -20.81
N LYS A 76 3.07 3.76 -20.53
CA LYS A 76 3.06 2.60 -19.65
C LYS A 76 2.59 2.96 -18.24
N LEU A 77 3.23 3.95 -17.63
CA LEU A 77 2.89 4.40 -16.27
C LEU A 77 1.48 5.03 -16.20
N ARG A 78 1.04 5.78 -17.23
CA ARG A 78 -0.33 6.33 -17.30
C ARG A 78 -1.38 5.21 -17.44
N THR A 79 -1.10 4.15 -18.19
CA THR A 79 -1.97 2.97 -18.30
C THR A 79 -2.12 2.24 -16.96
N LEU A 80 -1.00 2.05 -16.26
CA LEU A 80 -0.97 1.43 -14.92
C LEU A 80 -1.72 2.29 -13.89
N ALA A 81 -1.50 3.61 -13.89
CA ALA A 81 -2.19 4.55 -13.01
C ALA A 81 -3.72 4.57 -13.23
N LYS A 82 -4.18 4.64 -14.49
CA LYS A 82 -5.60 4.53 -14.87
C LYS A 82 -6.27 3.25 -14.41
N ALA A 83 -5.50 2.19 -14.20
CA ALA A 83 -6.04 0.90 -13.78
C ALA A 83 -6.56 0.91 -12.33
N LEU A 84 -6.06 1.82 -11.50
CA LEU A 84 -6.30 1.87 -10.05
C LEU A 84 -7.43 2.84 -9.64
N ILE A 85 -8.08 3.50 -10.60
CA ILE A 85 -9.16 4.47 -10.32
C ILE A 85 -10.42 3.81 -9.75
N PRO A 86 -11.23 4.52 -8.93
CA PRO A 86 -10.93 5.85 -8.37
C PRO A 86 -9.91 5.74 -7.24
N ALA A 87 -8.93 6.64 -7.18
CA ALA A 87 -7.92 6.68 -6.12
C ALA A 87 -7.37 8.10 -5.95
N PHE A 88 -6.91 8.42 -4.75
CA PHE A 88 -6.03 9.56 -4.54
C PHE A 88 -4.61 9.24 -5.06
N LEU A 89 -3.93 10.28 -5.52
CA LEU A 89 -2.50 10.30 -5.79
C LEU A 89 -1.83 11.28 -4.82
N ARG A 90 -1.11 10.77 -3.83
CA ARG A 90 -0.43 11.59 -2.81
C ARG A 90 1.00 11.91 -3.24
N PHE A 91 1.33 13.19 -3.41
CA PHE A 91 2.70 13.64 -3.65
C PHE A 91 3.28 14.17 -2.35
N GLY A 92 4.02 13.31 -1.65
CA GLY A 92 4.53 13.51 -0.29
C GLY A 92 5.70 12.58 0.00
N GLY A 93 6.01 12.29 1.26
CA GLY A 93 7.26 11.62 1.64
C GLY A 93 8.32 12.62 2.11
N THR A 94 9.39 12.13 2.76
CA THR A 94 10.35 12.94 3.54
C THR A 94 10.93 14.16 2.81
N LYS A 95 11.05 14.13 1.48
CA LYS A 95 11.61 15.25 0.70
C LYS A 95 10.72 16.49 0.63
N GLN A 96 9.40 16.42 0.88
CA GLN A 96 8.51 17.58 0.76
C GLN A 96 8.99 18.79 1.61
N ASP A 97 9.47 18.52 2.83
CA ASP A 97 9.97 19.52 3.77
C ASP A 97 11.37 20.09 3.43
N PHE A 98 11.99 19.59 2.37
CA PHE A 98 13.26 20.10 1.85
C PHE A 98 13.13 20.74 0.47
N MET A 99 11.90 20.83 -0.07
CA MET A 99 11.59 21.41 -1.37
C MET A 99 11.04 22.84 -1.23
N LYS A 100 11.45 23.76 -2.10
CA LYS A 100 10.89 25.12 -2.20
C LYS A 100 10.46 25.42 -3.64
N PHE A 101 9.23 25.89 -3.83
CA PHE A 101 8.73 26.32 -5.13
C PHE A 101 9.49 27.58 -5.57
N ASN A 102 10.01 27.56 -6.80
CA ASN A 102 10.84 28.62 -7.37
C ASN A 102 10.47 28.75 -8.87
N PRO A 103 9.37 29.45 -9.20
CA PRO A 103 8.98 29.65 -10.60
C PRO A 103 10.10 30.38 -11.37
N ARG A 104 10.31 29.97 -12.62
CA ARG A 104 11.36 30.49 -13.53
C ARG A 104 10.80 31.51 -14.52
N GLY A 105 9.53 31.89 -14.38
CA GLY A 105 8.87 32.97 -15.14
C GLY A 105 8.52 32.64 -16.60
N ARG A 106 8.96 31.49 -17.12
CA ARG A 106 8.69 31.07 -18.51
C ARG A 106 7.22 30.75 -18.75
N SER A 107 6.50 30.31 -17.72
CA SER A 107 5.04 30.12 -17.75
C SER A 107 4.26 31.44 -17.78
N PHE A 108 4.68 32.45 -17.02
CA PHE A 108 3.97 33.72 -16.88
C PHE A 108 3.88 34.53 -18.18
N GLN A 109 4.84 34.37 -19.10
CA GLN A 109 4.84 35.02 -20.41
C GLN A 109 3.94 34.35 -21.45
N ALA A 110 3.38 33.17 -21.18
CA ALA A 110 2.52 32.44 -22.13
C ALA A 110 1.05 32.90 -22.10
N ARG A 111 0.71 33.96 -21.35
CA ARG A 111 -0.69 34.32 -21.02
C ARG A 111 -1.41 35.25 -22.01
N ASP A 112 -0.73 35.78 -23.03
CA ASP A 112 -1.28 36.81 -23.93
C ASP A 112 -2.05 36.29 -25.17
N ASN A 113 -2.07 34.98 -25.47
CA ASN A 113 -2.55 34.53 -26.80
C ASN A 113 -3.33 33.19 -26.88
N SER A 114 -3.78 32.59 -25.77
CA SER A 114 -4.77 31.50 -25.87
C SER A 114 -5.68 31.40 -24.64
N SER A 115 -6.97 31.68 -24.84
CA SER A 115 -8.03 31.56 -23.83
C SER A 115 -8.71 30.19 -23.89
N SER A 116 -9.20 29.71 -22.73
CA SER A 116 -10.17 28.61 -22.54
C SER A 116 -9.84 27.18 -23.06
N ALA A 117 -8.97 27.01 -24.06
CA ALA A 117 -8.77 25.73 -24.76
C ALA A 117 -7.70 24.80 -24.15
N VAL A 118 -7.02 25.20 -23.07
CA VAL A 118 -5.81 24.53 -22.57
C VAL A 118 -6.12 23.29 -21.72
N LEU A 119 -7.13 23.34 -20.84
CA LEU A 119 -7.37 22.30 -19.84
C LEU A 119 -7.78 20.95 -20.46
N GLY A 120 -8.74 20.97 -21.39
CA GLY A 120 -9.18 19.77 -22.12
C GLY A 120 -8.13 19.16 -23.06
N ASN A 121 -7.02 19.87 -23.30
CA ASN A 121 -5.99 19.47 -24.27
C ASN A 121 -4.66 19.08 -23.59
N LEU A 122 -4.54 19.25 -22.26
CA LEU A 122 -3.36 18.92 -21.45
C LEU A 122 -2.93 17.44 -21.58
N CYS A 123 -3.89 16.54 -21.78
CA CYS A 123 -3.65 15.09 -21.91
C CYS A 123 -3.25 14.63 -23.32
N HIS A 124 -3.36 15.50 -24.33
CA HIS A 124 -3.08 15.21 -25.74
C HIS A 124 -1.96 16.08 -26.34
N LEU A 125 -1.80 17.33 -25.88
CA LEU A 125 -0.73 18.24 -26.34
C LEU A 125 0.64 17.95 -25.72
N ARG A 126 0.71 17.32 -24.55
CA ARG A 126 2.01 16.91 -24.00
C ARG A 126 2.50 15.70 -24.78
N LEU A 127 3.46 15.97 -25.67
CA LEU A 127 4.25 14.99 -26.41
C LEU A 127 4.60 13.81 -25.49
N GLU A 128 4.19 12.61 -25.90
CA GLU A 128 4.48 11.40 -25.16
C GLU A 128 6.00 11.20 -25.03
N LEU A 129 6.44 10.65 -23.90
CA LEU A 129 7.87 10.55 -23.59
C LEU A 129 8.60 9.75 -24.69
N PRO A 130 9.54 10.36 -25.45
CA PRO A 130 10.18 9.65 -26.55
C PRO A 130 10.96 8.43 -26.02
N PRO A 131 10.86 7.21 -26.61
CA PRO A 131 11.44 6.01 -26.01
C PRO A 131 12.95 6.09 -25.72
N LEU A 132 13.72 6.82 -26.55
CA LEU A 132 15.15 7.07 -26.31
C LEU A 132 15.42 7.96 -25.08
N LEU A 133 14.50 8.87 -24.75
CA LEU A 133 14.55 9.70 -23.55
C LEU A 133 14.02 8.92 -22.34
N GLU A 134 12.94 8.14 -22.49
CA GLU A 134 12.44 7.26 -21.43
C GLU A 134 13.52 6.28 -20.97
N ASN A 135 14.14 5.54 -21.89
CA ASN A 135 15.19 4.56 -21.55
C ASN A 135 16.40 5.21 -20.89
N ARG A 136 16.77 6.44 -21.29
CA ARG A 136 17.85 7.20 -20.62
C ARG A 136 17.44 7.61 -19.20
N LEU A 137 16.22 8.16 -19.03
CA LEU A 137 15.73 8.57 -17.72
C LEU A 137 15.62 7.38 -16.75
N LYS A 138 15.19 6.20 -17.22
CA LYS A 138 15.22 4.95 -16.43
C LYS A 138 16.63 4.59 -15.96
N GLN A 139 17.62 4.62 -16.86
CA GLN A 139 19.02 4.33 -16.53
C GLN A 139 19.63 5.35 -15.55
N GLU A 140 19.36 6.64 -15.75
CA GLU A 140 19.78 7.70 -14.81
C GLU A 140 19.04 7.60 -13.46
N TRP A 141 17.80 7.10 -13.44
CA TRP A 141 16.99 6.96 -12.23
C TRP A 141 17.49 5.83 -11.32
N VAL A 142 17.93 4.69 -11.88
CA VAL A 142 18.57 3.60 -11.10
C VAL A 142 19.81 4.10 -10.33
N LEU A 143 20.52 5.11 -10.84
CA LEU A 143 21.62 5.76 -10.12
C LEU A 143 21.10 6.76 -9.08
N GLN A 144 20.14 7.62 -9.45
CA GLN A 144 19.57 8.62 -8.54
C GLN A 144 18.89 7.99 -7.32
N SER A 145 18.13 6.90 -7.50
CA SER A 145 17.47 6.16 -6.42
C SER A 145 18.46 5.67 -5.36
N LYS A 146 19.71 5.34 -5.73
CA LYS A 146 20.77 4.96 -4.78
C LYS A 146 21.29 6.18 -4.00
N THR A 147 21.42 7.33 -4.64
CA THR A 147 21.77 8.59 -3.96
C THR A 147 20.67 9.08 -3.02
N LEU A 148 19.40 8.94 -3.42
CA LEU A 148 18.24 9.26 -2.58
C LEU A 148 18.16 8.34 -1.36
N LEU A 149 18.34 7.03 -1.56
CA LEU A 149 18.43 6.07 -0.47
C LEU A 149 19.57 6.41 0.49
N GLN A 150 20.75 6.77 -0.01
CA GLN A 150 21.89 7.18 0.82
C GLN A 150 21.59 8.44 1.66
N GLU A 151 20.87 9.44 1.13
CA GLU A 151 20.44 10.60 1.94
C GLU A 151 19.49 10.20 3.10
N GLU A 152 18.61 9.21 2.88
CA GLU A 152 17.75 8.61 3.90
C GLU A 152 18.51 7.66 4.87
N LEU A 153 19.60 7.02 4.42
CA LEU A 153 20.51 6.29 5.32
C LEU A 153 21.21 7.24 6.30
N GLU A 154 21.69 8.39 5.80
CA GLU A 154 22.40 9.41 6.58
C GLU A 154 21.49 10.37 7.37
N GLY A 155 20.22 10.50 6.98
CA GLY A 155 19.29 11.50 7.52
C GLY A 155 19.63 12.94 7.10
N LYS A 156 20.36 13.13 6.00
CA LYS A 156 20.91 14.43 5.56
C LYS A 156 20.30 14.87 4.23
N TYR A 157 19.19 15.56 4.31
CA TYR A 157 18.40 15.94 3.14
C TYR A 157 18.89 17.24 2.51
N LYS A 158 19.39 17.17 1.28
CA LYS A 158 19.67 18.39 0.49
C LYS A 158 18.38 19.18 0.23
N LYS A 159 18.43 20.51 0.37
CA LYS A 159 17.33 21.41 0.02
C LYS A 159 17.28 21.62 -1.50
N THR A 160 16.10 21.41 -2.10
CA THR A 160 15.89 21.44 -3.56
C THR A 160 14.90 22.55 -3.96
N LYS A 161 15.03 23.05 -5.19
CA LYS A 161 14.09 23.98 -5.81
C LYS A 161 13.37 23.31 -6.98
N PHE A 162 12.05 23.46 -7.07
CA PHE A 162 11.24 23.00 -8.21
C PHE A 162 10.48 24.16 -8.86
N SER A 163 10.20 24.04 -10.16
CA SER A 163 9.59 25.07 -11.00
C SER A 163 8.18 24.70 -11.46
N GLU A 164 7.52 25.63 -12.16
CA GLU A 164 6.19 25.43 -12.78
C GLU A 164 6.09 24.11 -13.59
N TYR A 165 7.18 23.72 -14.24
CA TYR A 165 7.23 22.58 -15.15
C TYR A 165 6.96 21.25 -14.44
N ALA A 166 7.50 21.08 -13.23
CA ALA A 166 7.33 19.88 -12.44
C ALA A 166 5.93 19.79 -11.81
N VAL A 167 5.36 20.92 -11.38
CA VAL A 167 3.96 21.03 -10.91
C VAL A 167 3.01 20.65 -12.05
N ASP A 168 3.22 21.21 -13.24
CA ASP A 168 2.45 20.88 -14.43
C ASP A 168 2.54 19.38 -14.76
N LEU A 169 3.72 18.75 -14.63
CA LEU A 169 3.90 17.32 -14.94
C LEU A 169 3.12 16.42 -13.97
N LEU A 170 3.22 16.72 -12.68
CA LEU A 170 2.49 16.00 -11.63
C LEU A 170 0.96 16.14 -11.81
N TYR A 171 0.48 17.37 -12.02
CA TYR A 171 -0.95 17.62 -12.22
C TYR A 171 -1.48 16.96 -13.49
N ALA A 172 -0.75 17.07 -14.61
CA ALA A 172 -1.11 16.41 -15.85
C ALA A 172 -1.18 14.88 -15.67
N PHE A 173 -0.22 14.28 -14.97
CA PHE A 173 -0.24 12.84 -14.70
C PHE A 173 -1.45 12.41 -13.87
N ALA A 174 -1.76 13.12 -12.79
CA ALA A 174 -2.92 12.85 -11.93
C ALA A 174 -4.24 12.96 -12.72
N ASN A 175 -4.51 14.14 -13.27
CA ASN A 175 -5.73 14.46 -14.00
C ASN A 175 -5.92 13.55 -15.23
N CYS A 176 -4.89 13.36 -16.04
CA CYS A 176 -4.97 12.51 -17.23
C CYS A 176 -5.00 11.02 -16.91
N SER A 177 -4.77 10.61 -15.66
CA SER A 177 -4.98 9.24 -15.16
C SER A 177 -6.31 9.04 -14.42
N GLY A 178 -7.05 10.11 -14.12
CA GLY A 178 -8.28 10.05 -13.32
C GLY A 178 -8.03 9.84 -11.82
N LEU A 179 -6.94 10.42 -11.30
CA LEU A 179 -6.53 10.33 -9.90
C LEU A 179 -6.66 11.70 -9.20
N ASP A 180 -7.20 11.69 -7.98
CA ASP A 180 -7.37 12.90 -7.17
C ASP A 180 -6.03 13.30 -6.53
N LEU A 181 -5.39 14.36 -7.01
CA LEU A 181 -4.09 14.79 -6.50
C LEU A 181 -4.20 15.36 -5.07
N ILE A 182 -3.30 14.91 -4.19
CA ILE A 182 -2.98 15.53 -2.91
C ILE A 182 -1.52 16.01 -2.99
N PHE A 183 -1.24 17.27 -2.64
CA PHE A 183 0.11 17.85 -2.68
C PHE A 183 0.61 18.23 -1.28
N GLY A 184 1.74 17.65 -0.86
CA GLY A 184 2.43 17.96 0.40
C GLY A 184 3.22 19.27 0.35
N LEU A 185 2.84 20.22 1.21
CA LEU A 185 3.53 21.49 1.41
C LEU A 185 4.65 21.39 2.46
N ASN A 186 5.69 22.19 2.28
CA ASN A 186 6.84 22.25 3.18
C ASN A 186 6.51 23.00 4.49
N ALA A 187 6.48 22.29 5.62
CA ALA A 187 6.24 22.85 6.95
C ALA A 187 7.51 23.35 7.67
N LEU A 188 8.70 22.98 7.17
CA LEU A 188 10.02 23.42 7.68
C LEU A 188 10.46 24.81 7.16
N LEU A 189 9.63 25.51 6.40
CA LEU A 189 9.76 26.94 6.22
C LEU A 189 9.26 27.63 7.51
N ARG A 190 10.18 28.06 8.37
CA ARG A 190 9.86 28.67 9.68
C ARG A 190 10.30 30.13 9.76
N THR A 191 9.57 30.94 10.53
CA THR A 191 10.00 32.27 10.99
C THR A 191 11.01 32.18 12.15
N SER A 192 11.55 33.31 12.60
CA SER A 192 12.41 33.40 13.79
C SER A 192 11.72 32.95 15.09
N GLU A 193 10.39 33.04 15.13
CA GLU A 193 9.51 32.67 16.23
C GLU A 193 9.07 31.20 16.13
N ASN A 194 9.61 30.46 15.15
CA ASN A 194 9.24 29.08 14.82
C ASN A 194 7.75 28.89 14.45
N THR A 195 7.14 29.88 13.79
CA THR A 195 5.83 29.73 13.12
C THR A 195 6.02 29.41 11.63
N TRP A 196 5.02 28.87 10.93
CA TRP A 196 5.15 28.52 9.50
C TRP A 196 5.14 29.74 8.54
N ASP A 197 6.13 29.82 7.65
CA ASP A 197 6.22 30.81 6.55
C ASP A 197 5.38 30.35 5.34
N SER A 198 4.12 30.82 5.28
CA SER A 198 3.19 30.53 4.18
C SER A 198 3.61 31.11 2.83
N THR A 199 4.55 32.05 2.77
CA THR A 199 4.89 32.83 1.57
C THR A 199 5.19 31.96 0.35
N ASN A 200 5.78 30.78 0.55
CA ASN A 200 6.07 29.87 -0.56
C ASN A 200 4.90 28.98 -0.99
N ALA A 201 4.06 28.56 -0.04
CA ALA A 201 2.83 27.85 -0.35
C ALA A 201 1.86 28.76 -1.09
N GLU A 202 1.70 30.01 -0.65
CA GLU A 202 0.91 31.01 -1.37
C GLU A 202 1.41 31.27 -2.80
N LEU A 203 2.72 31.27 -3.03
CA LEU A 203 3.28 31.40 -4.38
C LEU A 203 2.94 30.19 -5.28
N LEU A 204 2.89 28.98 -4.69
CA LEU A 204 2.48 27.76 -5.39
C LEU A 204 0.97 27.71 -5.63
N LEU A 205 0.16 28.08 -4.64
CA LEU A 205 -1.29 28.19 -4.73
C LEU A 205 -1.67 29.18 -5.84
N LYS A 206 -1.13 30.41 -5.80
CA LYS A 206 -1.37 31.44 -6.84
C LYS A 206 -0.93 30.97 -8.24
N TYR A 207 0.10 30.13 -8.35
CA TYR A 207 0.43 29.47 -9.62
C TYR A 207 -0.65 28.46 -10.05
N CYS A 208 -1.05 27.54 -9.16
CA CYS A 208 -2.03 26.49 -9.47
C CYS A 208 -3.43 27.04 -9.76
N GLU A 209 -3.86 28.10 -9.04
CA GLU A 209 -5.07 28.88 -9.34
C GLU A 209 -4.99 29.51 -10.74
N SER A 210 -3.84 30.09 -11.11
CA SER A 210 -3.64 30.70 -12.44
C SER A 210 -3.70 29.69 -13.60
N ARG A 211 -3.73 28.39 -13.28
CA ARG A 211 -3.78 27.23 -14.17
C ARG A 211 -5.08 26.41 -14.03
N GLU A 212 -6.00 26.82 -13.15
CA GLU A 212 -7.26 26.12 -12.84
C GLU A 212 -7.06 24.69 -12.30
N TYR A 213 -5.94 24.44 -11.61
CA TYR A 213 -5.58 23.11 -11.11
C TYR A 213 -6.27 22.79 -9.76
N VAL A 214 -7.30 21.94 -9.81
CA VAL A 214 -8.03 21.46 -8.61
C VAL A 214 -7.29 20.28 -7.97
N MET A 215 -6.79 20.46 -6.74
CA MET A 215 -6.11 19.42 -5.94
C MET A 215 -6.36 19.66 -4.45
N SER A 216 -6.14 18.63 -3.63
CA SER A 216 -6.14 18.72 -2.16
C SER A 216 -4.72 18.91 -1.61
N TRP A 217 -4.60 19.23 -0.32
CA TRP A 217 -3.34 19.66 0.29
C TRP A 217 -2.99 18.89 1.56
N GLU A 218 -1.69 18.73 1.80
CA GLU A 218 -1.07 18.29 3.06
C GLU A 218 -0.03 19.35 3.49
N LEU A 219 0.41 19.32 4.75
CA LEU A 219 1.48 20.20 5.25
C LEU A 219 2.45 19.42 6.15
N GLY A 220 3.56 18.98 5.55
CA GLY A 220 4.66 18.28 6.23
C GLY A 220 4.61 16.75 6.13
N ASN A 221 5.77 16.10 6.30
CA ASN A 221 5.92 14.65 6.42
C ASN A 221 6.57 14.28 7.75
N GLU A 222 5.93 13.42 8.54
CA GLU A 222 6.42 12.98 9.85
C GLU A 222 7.03 14.12 10.69
N PRO A 223 6.22 15.12 11.09
CA PRO A 223 6.69 16.30 11.82
C PRO A 223 7.36 15.93 13.15
N ASN A 224 6.93 14.81 13.73
CA ASN A 224 7.57 14.16 14.87
C ASN A 224 9.07 13.92 14.66
N SER A 225 9.51 13.66 13.43
CA SER A 225 10.92 13.40 13.08
C SER A 225 11.73 14.67 12.75
N TYR A 226 11.17 15.89 12.75
CA TYR A 226 11.87 17.11 12.33
C TYR A 226 13.15 17.43 13.11
N GLU A 227 13.18 17.16 14.41
CA GLU A 227 14.36 17.40 15.25
C GLU A 227 15.56 16.57 14.75
N LYS A 228 15.32 15.31 14.32
CA LYS A 228 16.33 14.44 13.68
C LYS A 228 16.65 14.88 12.24
N LYS A 229 15.63 15.23 11.44
CA LYS A 229 15.77 15.46 9.99
C LYS A 229 16.34 16.84 9.63
N ALA A 230 16.17 17.83 10.51
CA ALA A 230 16.48 19.24 10.20
C ALA A 230 17.02 20.07 11.38
N GLY A 231 17.09 19.53 12.61
CA GLY A 231 17.47 20.28 13.80
C GLY A 231 16.41 21.30 14.27
N ILE A 232 15.17 21.17 13.79
CA ILE A 232 14.04 22.03 14.14
C ILE A 232 13.01 21.17 14.87
N ARG A 233 12.54 21.61 16.04
CA ARG A 233 11.43 20.98 16.75
C ARG A 233 10.17 21.83 16.55
N VAL A 234 9.08 21.21 16.16
CA VAL A 234 7.72 21.79 16.15
C VAL A 234 6.86 20.84 16.95
N ASP A 235 6.16 21.35 17.97
CA ASP A 235 5.20 20.56 18.74
C ASP A 235 3.84 20.48 18.04
N GLY A 236 2.95 19.64 18.59
CA GLY A 236 1.62 19.44 18.02
C GLY A 236 0.79 20.73 17.99
N TYR A 237 0.81 21.50 19.08
CA TYR A 237 0.00 22.71 19.23
C TYR A 237 0.36 23.74 18.16
N GLN A 238 1.66 24.04 17.98
CA GLN A 238 2.13 24.96 16.95
C GLN A 238 1.85 24.42 15.54
N LEU A 239 2.05 23.13 15.27
CA LEU A 239 1.72 22.55 13.97
C LEU A 239 0.22 22.69 13.65
N GLY A 240 -0.66 22.51 14.62
CA GLY A 240 -2.08 22.70 14.42
C GLY A 240 -2.48 24.17 14.20
N GLN A 241 -1.74 25.13 14.78
CA GLN A 241 -1.86 26.56 14.42
C GLN A 241 -1.39 26.82 12.97
N ASP A 242 -0.28 26.22 12.55
CA ASP A 242 0.21 26.32 11.16
C ASP A 242 -0.82 25.77 10.16
N PHE A 243 -1.51 24.67 10.50
CA PHE A 243 -2.62 24.10 9.74
C PHE A 243 -3.87 24.98 9.73
N VAL A 244 -4.20 25.66 10.84
CA VAL A 244 -5.29 26.64 10.89
C VAL A 244 -4.99 27.84 9.98
N HIS A 245 -3.74 28.31 9.94
CA HIS A 245 -3.30 29.36 9.01
C HIS A 245 -3.41 28.91 7.54
N LEU A 246 -2.93 27.71 7.21
CA LEU A 246 -3.12 27.13 5.86
C LEU A 246 -4.60 27.03 5.48
N HIS A 247 -5.46 26.54 6.39
CA HIS A 247 -6.90 26.46 6.13
C HIS A 247 -7.52 27.83 5.85
N GLN A 248 -7.13 28.88 6.58
CA GLN A 248 -7.59 30.25 6.31
C GLN A 248 -7.15 30.78 4.95
N ILE A 249 -5.96 30.39 4.45
CA ILE A 249 -5.51 30.70 3.09
C ILE A 249 -6.35 29.93 2.05
N LEU A 250 -6.58 28.63 2.26
CA LEU A 250 -7.38 27.81 1.32
C LEU A 250 -8.84 28.28 1.24
N GLN A 251 -9.44 28.75 2.35
CA GLN A 251 -10.80 29.32 2.36
C GLN A 251 -10.93 30.64 1.59
N GLN A 252 -9.83 31.38 1.38
CA GLN A 252 -9.82 32.58 0.53
C GLN A 252 -9.74 32.24 -0.97
N SER A 253 -9.35 31.02 -1.33
CA SER A 253 -9.27 30.58 -2.71
C SER A 253 -10.64 30.18 -3.26
N ALA A 254 -11.01 30.73 -4.41
CA ALA A 254 -12.19 30.28 -5.17
C ALA A 254 -12.02 28.87 -5.79
N VAL A 255 -10.82 28.28 -5.75
CA VAL A 255 -10.52 26.93 -6.24
C VAL A 255 -10.39 25.93 -5.08
N TYR A 256 -9.82 26.36 -3.94
CA TYR A 256 -9.46 25.44 -2.85
C TYR A 256 -10.37 25.46 -1.61
N ASN A 257 -11.31 26.41 -1.49
CA ASN A 257 -12.21 26.50 -0.32
C ASN A 257 -13.08 25.24 -0.10
N SER A 258 -13.35 24.45 -1.14
CA SER A 258 -14.06 23.17 -1.06
C SER A 258 -13.17 21.94 -1.25
N THR A 259 -11.84 22.09 -1.23
CA THR A 259 -10.89 20.97 -1.38
C THR A 259 -10.43 20.41 -0.04
N GLY A 260 -9.84 19.22 -0.05
CA GLY A 260 -9.37 18.57 1.17
C GLY A 260 -8.09 19.21 1.72
N LEU A 261 -8.02 19.30 3.05
CA LEU A 261 -6.77 19.51 3.78
C LEU A 261 -6.57 18.30 4.71
N TYR A 262 -5.44 17.61 4.59
CA TYR A 262 -5.13 16.41 5.35
C TYR A 262 -3.84 16.58 6.15
N GLY A 263 -3.75 15.96 7.32
CA GLY A 263 -2.62 16.08 8.24
C GLY A 263 -2.86 15.33 9.56
N PRO A 264 -1.87 15.18 10.43
CA PRO A 264 -0.53 15.77 10.37
C PRO A 264 0.56 14.84 9.81
N ASP A 265 0.19 13.74 9.14
CA ASP A 265 1.13 12.79 8.49
C ASP A 265 2.25 12.30 9.43
N VAL A 266 1.88 12.00 10.66
CA VAL A 266 2.77 11.49 11.72
C VAL A 266 3.12 10.02 11.52
N SER A 267 4.34 9.62 11.88
CA SER A 267 4.71 8.21 11.96
C SER A 267 3.85 7.45 12.98
N GLN A 268 3.67 6.13 12.79
CA GLN A 268 2.99 5.24 13.74
C GLN A 268 3.36 5.51 15.21
N PRO A 269 2.39 5.48 16.16
CA PRO A 269 2.65 5.85 17.55
C PRO A 269 3.79 5.07 18.21
N ARG A 270 4.73 5.80 18.81
CA ARG A 270 5.84 5.29 19.63
C ARG A 270 5.91 6.12 20.91
N ASP A 271 6.21 5.49 22.04
CA ASP A 271 5.92 6.04 23.38
C ASP A 271 6.56 7.41 23.66
N HIS A 272 7.71 7.69 23.06
CA HIS A 272 8.46 8.93 23.22
C HIS A 272 7.97 10.11 22.38
N ARG A 273 7.00 9.94 21.46
CA ARG A 273 6.40 11.01 20.63
C ARG A 273 4.90 10.79 20.32
N ARG A 274 4.11 10.34 21.31
CA ARG A 274 2.63 10.30 21.21
C ARG A 274 1.99 11.69 21.36
N ASP A 275 2.68 12.60 22.05
CA ASP A 275 2.28 13.97 22.36
C ASP A 275 1.92 14.82 21.13
N LEU A 276 2.67 14.69 20.02
CA LEU A 276 2.48 15.54 18.84
C LEU A 276 1.10 15.37 18.22
N LEU A 277 0.58 14.16 18.08
CA LEU A 277 -0.76 13.95 17.51
C LEU A 277 -1.85 14.53 18.41
N THR A 278 -1.76 14.34 19.73
CA THR A 278 -2.73 14.89 20.69
C THR A 278 -2.74 16.42 20.65
N GLY A 279 -1.57 17.05 20.82
CA GLY A 279 -1.46 18.53 20.79
C GLY A 279 -1.80 19.13 19.43
N PHE A 280 -1.62 18.37 18.33
CA PHE A 280 -2.08 18.78 17.00
C PHE A 280 -3.60 18.78 16.89
N LEU A 281 -4.28 17.79 17.46
CA LEU A 281 -5.73 17.72 17.39
C LEU A 281 -6.42 18.75 18.30
N GLU A 282 -5.77 19.22 19.37
CA GLU A 282 -6.25 20.33 20.21
C GLU A 282 -6.50 21.63 19.42
N THR A 283 -5.68 21.91 18.40
CA THR A 283 -5.77 23.14 17.59
C THR A 283 -6.17 22.90 16.13
N GLY A 284 -5.54 21.92 15.47
CA GLY A 284 -5.67 21.64 14.04
C GLY A 284 -6.85 20.76 13.63
N ALA A 285 -7.52 20.04 14.55
CA ALA A 285 -8.56 19.06 14.18
C ALA A 285 -9.77 19.66 13.43
N LYS A 286 -10.03 20.97 13.57
CA LYS A 286 -11.10 21.67 12.81
C LYS A 286 -10.66 22.10 11.41
N ALA A 287 -9.36 22.27 11.17
CA ALA A 287 -8.80 22.68 9.88
C ALA A 287 -8.73 21.52 8.87
N ILE A 288 -8.47 20.31 9.34
CA ILE A 288 -8.33 19.11 8.50
C ILE A 288 -9.68 18.45 8.16
N THR A 289 -9.78 17.92 6.94
CA THR A 289 -10.86 17.04 6.49
C THR A 289 -10.74 15.64 7.12
N ALA A 290 -9.53 15.07 7.12
CA ALA A 290 -9.22 13.76 7.69
C ALA A 290 -7.85 13.79 8.40
N CYS A 291 -7.69 12.94 9.42
CA CYS A 291 -6.46 12.75 10.15
C CYS A 291 -5.57 11.70 9.47
N THR A 292 -4.37 12.09 9.05
CA THR A 292 -3.40 11.20 8.40
C THR A 292 -2.29 10.73 9.35
N TRP A 293 -1.90 9.47 9.21
CA TRP A 293 -0.75 8.88 9.88
C TRP A 293 -0.07 7.85 8.98
N HIS A 294 1.16 7.46 9.31
CA HIS A 294 1.97 6.54 8.51
C HIS A 294 2.21 5.21 9.23
N HIS A 295 2.33 4.10 8.48
CA HIS A 295 2.65 2.79 9.07
C HIS A 295 3.57 1.95 8.20
N TYR A 296 4.61 1.39 8.82
CA TYR A 296 5.45 0.33 8.27
C TYR A 296 5.60 -0.78 9.30
N TYR A 297 5.57 -2.04 8.86
CA TYR A 297 5.66 -3.20 9.77
C TYR A 297 7.09 -3.36 10.31
N VAL A 298 8.08 -3.35 9.41
CA VAL A 298 9.46 -3.76 9.71
C VAL A 298 10.51 -2.76 9.19
N ASN A 299 11.76 -2.95 9.62
CA ASN A 299 12.91 -2.19 9.17
C ASN A 299 13.45 -2.77 7.85
N GLY A 300 13.48 -2.00 6.76
CA GLY A 300 13.98 -2.49 5.47
C GLY A 300 15.46 -2.93 5.46
N ARG A 301 16.21 -2.60 6.52
CA ARG A 301 17.62 -2.94 6.71
C ARG A 301 17.85 -4.17 7.63
N ASP A 302 16.82 -4.60 8.34
CA ASP A 302 16.91 -5.54 9.48
C ASP A 302 15.57 -6.27 9.61
N THR A 303 15.36 -7.23 8.70
CA THR A 303 14.15 -8.04 8.57
C THR A 303 14.43 -9.28 7.70
N SER A 304 13.54 -10.26 7.76
CA SER A 304 13.65 -11.61 7.22
C SER A 304 12.46 -11.96 6.31
N LEU A 305 12.50 -13.12 5.67
CA LEU A 305 11.34 -13.64 4.93
C LEU A 305 10.20 -14.01 5.91
N GLU A 306 10.59 -14.50 7.08
CA GLU A 306 9.73 -14.94 8.16
C GLU A 306 8.89 -13.79 8.72
N ASP A 307 9.45 -12.58 8.88
CA ASP A 307 8.69 -11.39 9.33
C ASP A 307 7.59 -10.97 8.35
N PHE A 308 7.76 -11.25 7.05
CA PHE A 308 6.74 -10.98 6.03
C PHE A 308 5.58 -11.99 6.04
N LEU A 309 5.72 -13.07 6.82
CA LEU A 309 4.75 -14.15 6.94
C LEU A 309 4.21 -14.35 8.37
N ASP A 310 4.85 -13.82 9.41
CA ASP A 310 4.40 -14.04 10.79
C ASP A 310 3.09 -13.28 11.09
N PRO A 311 1.99 -13.98 11.50
CA PRO A 311 0.76 -13.34 11.92
C PRO A 311 0.93 -12.29 13.03
N GLU A 312 1.90 -12.46 13.93
CA GLU A 312 2.16 -11.50 15.02
C GLU A 312 2.73 -10.18 14.51
N VAL A 313 3.54 -10.20 13.44
CA VAL A 313 3.99 -8.97 12.76
C VAL A 313 2.82 -8.29 12.07
N LEU A 314 1.95 -9.05 11.38
CA LEU A 314 0.75 -8.52 10.74
C LEU A 314 -0.23 -7.89 11.74
N ASP A 315 -0.43 -8.53 12.90
CA ASP A 315 -1.35 -8.07 13.95
C ASP A 315 -0.86 -6.78 14.66
N THR A 316 0.41 -6.39 14.54
CA THR A 316 0.90 -5.08 15.05
C THR A 316 0.13 -3.88 14.47
N LEU A 317 -0.32 -3.98 13.22
CA LEU A 317 -1.11 -2.94 12.56
C LEU A 317 -2.46 -2.73 13.27
N ALA A 318 -3.11 -3.80 13.72
CA ALA A 318 -4.41 -3.69 14.41
C ALA A 318 -4.27 -2.90 15.72
N THR A 319 -3.23 -3.19 16.50
CA THR A 319 -2.87 -2.43 17.71
C THR A 319 -2.62 -0.96 17.38
N LYS A 320 -1.84 -0.66 16.32
CA LYS A 320 -1.51 0.73 15.96
C LYS A 320 -2.69 1.51 15.36
N ILE A 321 -3.60 0.85 14.65
CA ILE A 321 -4.88 1.45 14.23
C ILE A 321 -5.69 1.86 15.47
N ASN A 322 -5.86 0.95 16.45
CA ASN A 322 -6.64 1.24 17.65
C ASN A 322 -6.03 2.39 18.47
N GLU A 323 -4.70 2.41 18.66
CA GLU A 323 -4.00 3.52 19.34
C GLU A 323 -4.28 4.88 18.68
N VAL A 324 -4.34 4.96 17.34
CA VAL A 324 -4.63 6.21 16.63
C VAL A 324 -6.12 6.56 16.69
N LEU A 325 -7.01 5.57 16.52
CA LEU A 325 -8.46 5.79 16.62
C LEU A 325 -8.88 6.26 18.01
N GLU A 326 -8.28 5.73 19.08
CA GLU A 326 -8.54 6.17 20.46
C GLU A 326 -8.12 7.63 20.68
N ILE A 327 -6.96 8.05 20.16
CA ILE A 327 -6.49 9.44 20.23
C ILE A 327 -7.42 10.37 19.42
N VAL A 328 -7.78 9.98 18.19
CA VAL A 328 -8.61 10.80 17.31
C VAL A 328 -10.04 10.92 17.83
N GLU A 329 -10.67 9.84 18.27
CA GLU A 329 -12.04 9.88 18.81
C GLU A 329 -12.11 10.67 20.12
N SER A 330 -11.05 10.63 20.95
CA SER A 330 -10.97 11.44 22.18
C SER A 330 -10.89 12.95 21.92
N ALA A 331 -10.23 13.38 20.84
CA ALA A 331 -10.00 14.80 20.54
C ALA A 331 -10.97 15.38 19.48
N SER A 332 -11.49 14.54 18.57
CA SER A 332 -12.37 14.93 17.48
C SER A 332 -13.29 13.76 17.07
N PRO A 333 -14.34 13.47 17.87
CA PRO A 333 -15.27 12.36 17.61
C PRO A 333 -15.79 12.30 16.17
N GLY A 334 -15.72 11.11 15.55
CA GLY A 334 -16.16 10.87 14.18
C GLY A 334 -15.28 11.48 13.07
N LYS A 335 -14.13 12.07 13.40
CA LYS A 335 -13.13 12.50 12.41
C LYS A 335 -12.64 11.30 11.60
N LYS A 336 -12.54 11.45 10.28
CA LYS A 336 -12.03 10.42 9.37
C LYS A 336 -10.54 10.17 9.57
N VAL A 337 -10.09 8.92 9.49
CA VAL A 337 -8.69 8.54 9.78
C VAL A 337 -8.11 7.71 8.65
N TRP A 338 -6.96 8.14 8.14
CA TRP A 338 -6.34 7.64 6.91
C TRP A 338 -4.90 7.21 7.17
N LEU A 339 -4.46 6.13 6.52
CA LEU A 339 -3.04 5.86 6.34
C LEU A 339 -2.51 6.71 5.17
N GLY A 340 -1.93 7.87 5.45
CA GLY A 340 -1.43 8.83 4.45
C GLY A 340 -0.15 8.38 3.72
N GLU A 341 0.61 7.47 4.33
CA GLU A 341 1.79 6.83 3.75
C GLU A 341 1.97 5.44 4.38
N THR A 342 1.94 4.37 3.59
CA THR A 342 2.16 3.04 4.16
C THR A 342 2.73 2.03 3.18
N SER A 343 3.57 1.13 3.70
CA SER A 343 4.13 0.01 2.94
C SER A 343 4.55 -1.16 3.84
N SER A 344 5.25 -2.15 3.28
CA SER A 344 5.86 -3.27 4.02
C SER A 344 6.86 -2.78 5.07
N ALA A 345 7.97 -2.20 4.62
CA ALA A 345 9.14 -1.88 5.44
C ALA A 345 9.60 -0.42 5.25
N TYR A 346 10.03 0.23 6.33
CA TYR A 346 10.51 1.62 6.26
C TYR A 346 11.96 1.71 5.76
N GLY A 347 12.38 2.92 5.37
CA GLY A 347 13.75 3.17 4.89
C GLY A 347 13.99 2.75 3.44
N GLY A 348 12.95 2.82 2.59
CA GLY A 348 12.99 2.45 1.17
C GLY A 348 12.48 1.04 0.86
N GLY A 349 11.98 0.28 1.84
CA GLY A 349 11.59 -1.11 1.67
C GLY A 349 12.74 -2.09 1.95
N ALA A 350 12.40 -3.38 2.03
CA ALA A 350 13.37 -4.47 2.18
C ALA A 350 13.77 -5.01 0.80
N VAL A 351 15.08 -5.13 0.56
CA VAL A 351 15.64 -5.52 -0.75
C VAL A 351 15.37 -7.00 -1.03
N GLY A 352 14.69 -7.32 -2.13
CA GLY A 352 14.30 -8.70 -2.49
C GLY A 352 13.08 -9.24 -1.74
N LEU A 353 12.45 -8.44 -0.89
CA LEU A 353 11.24 -8.82 -0.12
C LEU A 353 10.07 -7.87 -0.35
N SER A 354 10.31 -6.58 -0.62
CA SER A 354 9.24 -5.58 -0.83
C SER A 354 8.85 -5.37 -2.30
N ASP A 355 9.66 -5.88 -3.23
CA ASP A 355 9.42 -5.90 -4.68
C ASP A 355 8.92 -7.28 -5.18
N THR A 356 8.67 -8.22 -4.27
CA THR A 356 8.44 -9.64 -4.57
C THR A 356 7.09 -10.15 -4.07
N PHE A 357 6.71 -11.37 -4.44
CA PHE A 357 5.39 -11.95 -4.15
C PHE A 357 5.04 -11.96 -2.64
N VAL A 358 6.03 -12.10 -1.76
CA VAL A 358 5.81 -12.10 -0.29
C VAL A 358 5.33 -10.75 0.27
N ALA A 359 5.59 -9.62 -0.42
CA ALA A 359 5.04 -8.32 -0.02
C ALA A 359 3.49 -8.32 0.01
N GLY A 360 2.86 -9.16 -0.83
CA GLY A 360 1.41 -9.25 -0.98
C GLY A 360 0.66 -9.71 0.27
N PHE A 361 1.32 -10.46 1.18
CA PHE A 361 0.72 -10.83 2.46
C PHE A 361 0.57 -9.60 3.36
N MET A 362 1.65 -8.85 3.58
CA MET A 362 1.62 -7.57 4.30
C MET A 362 0.69 -6.55 3.64
N TRP A 363 0.55 -6.56 2.32
CA TRP A 363 -0.28 -5.57 1.62
C TRP A 363 -1.78 -5.92 1.65
N LEU A 364 -2.16 -7.16 1.36
CA LEU A 364 -3.58 -7.55 1.38
C LEU A 364 -4.14 -7.58 2.81
N ASP A 365 -3.36 -8.02 3.80
CA ASP A 365 -3.80 -8.03 5.19
C ASP A 365 -4.00 -6.61 5.72
N LYS A 366 -3.14 -5.67 5.32
CA LYS A 366 -3.30 -4.25 5.64
C LYS A 366 -4.60 -3.67 5.12
N LEU A 367 -4.95 -3.95 3.87
CA LEU A 367 -6.22 -3.52 3.27
C LEU A 367 -7.43 -4.12 4.01
N GLY A 368 -7.34 -5.39 4.42
CA GLY A 368 -8.37 -6.05 5.23
C GLY A 368 -8.52 -5.47 6.63
N LEU A 369 -7.43 -5.35 7.39
CA LEU A 369 -7.42 -4.79 8.75
C LEU A 369 -7.87 -3.33 8.78
N ALA A 370 -7.36 -2.49 7.87
CA ALA A 370 -7.70 -1.08 7.80
C ALA A 370 -9.20 -0.87 7.54
N ALA A 371 -9.80 -1.60 6.58
CA ALA A 371 -11.23 -1.54 6.31
C ALA A 371 -12.08 -2.06 7.49
N LYS A 372 -11.68 -3.20 8.09
CA LYS A 372 -12.38 -3.82 9.23
C LYS A 372 -12.37 -2.94 10.49
N LEU A 373 -11.25 -2.29 10.78
CA LEU A 373 -11.07 -1.46 11.97
C LEU A 373 -11.56 -0.01 11.78
N GLY A 374 -11.66 0.46 10.53
CA GLY A 374 -12.40 1.68 10.20
C GLY A 374 -11.57 2.87 9.74
N LEU A 375 -10.44 2.62 9.06
CA LEU A 375 -9.77 3.65 8.28
C LEU A 375 -10.49 3.86 6.95
N ASP A 376 -10.67 5.10 6.54
CA ASP A 376 -11.41 5.43 5.29
C ASP A 376 -10.56 5.33 4.03
N VAL A 377 -9.24 5.53 4.15
CA VAL A 377 -8.25 5.53 3.04
C VAL A 377 -6.90 4.94 3.50
N VAL A 378 -6.23 4.24 2.58
CA VAL A 378 -4.91 3.61 2.72
C VAL A 378 -4.07 3.95 1.48
N ILE A 379 -3.06 4.82 1.66
CA ILE A 379 -2.21 5.33 0.58
C ILE A 379 -0.90 4.55 0.50
N ARG A 380 -0.75 3.72 -0.54
CA ARG A 380 0.46 2.90 -0.78
C ARG A 380 1.66 3.76 -1.18
N GLN A 381 2.68 3.74 -0.35
CA GLN A 381 4.04 4.16 -0.68
C GLN A 381 4.74 3.00 -1.42
N VAL A 382 4.98 3.04 -2.73
CA VAL A 382 4.62 4.06 -3.75
C VAL A 382 4.06 3.39 -5.00
N LEU A 383 3.41 4.15 -5.88
CA LEU A 383 3.24 3.78 -7.29
C LEU A 383 4.61 3.68 -7.98
N ILE A 384 5.39 4.76 -7.90
CA ILE A 384 6.76 4.89 -8.40
C ILE A 384 7.57 5.81 -7.46
N GLY A 385 8.84 5.50 -7.24
CA GLY A 385 9.73 6.23 -6.34
C GLY A 385 10.98 5.43 -6.00
N SER A 386 11.90 6.01 -5.23
CA SER A 386 13.15 5.34 -4.82
C SER A 386 12.89 4.28 -3.75
N GLY A 387 13.59 3.15 -3.83
CA GLY A 387 13.42 2.01 -2.92
C GLY A 387 12.92 0.76 -3.66
N THR A 388 12.57 -0.30 -2.93
CA THR A 388 12.04 -1.56 -3.47
C THR A 388 10.55 -1.77 -3.20
N TYR A 389 9.91 -0.93 -2.39
CA TYR A 389 8.48 -1.09 -2.04
C TYR A 389 7.47 -0.58 -3.09
N HIS A 390 7.95 -0.25 -4.30
CA HIS A 390 7.16 0.34 -5.37
C HIS A 390 6.20 -0.68 -6.03
N LEU A 391 5.05 -0.21 -6.49
CA LEU A 391 4.12 -1.03 -7.29
C LEU A 391 4.64 -1.25 -8.71
N VAL A 392 5.38 -0.27 -9.25
CA VAL A 392 5.91 -0.23 -10.62
C VAL A 392 7.40 0.11 -10.55
N ASP A 393 8.24 -0.70 -11.20
CA ASP A 393 9.69 -0.66 -11.03
C ASP A 393 10.43 0.34 -11.94
N ASP A 394 11.77 0.38 -11.84
CA ASP A 394 12.63 1.29 -12.62
C ASP A 394 12.53 1.09 -14.15
N ASN A 395 12.03 -0.06 -14.63
CA ASN A 395 11.72 -0.31 -16.05
C ASN A 395 10.31 0.14 -16.45
N LEU A 396 9.55 0.64 -15.48
CA LEU A 396 8.11 0.86 -15.48
C LEU A 396 7.30 -0.45 -15.59
N ASP A 397 7.82 -1.57 -15.09
CA ASP A 397 7.10 -2.85 -15.07
C ASP A 397 6.33 -3.08 -13.76
N PRO A 398 5.07 -3.57 -13.82
CA PRO A 398 4.23 -3.81 -12.66
C PRO A 398 4.61 -5.08 -11.88
N LEU A 399 4.84 -4.92 -10.58
CA LEU A 399 5.23 -5.97 -9.64
C LEU A 399 4.02 -6.71 -9.03
N PRO A 400 4.20 -7.82 -8.27
CA PRO A 400 3.09 -8.60 -7.72
C PRO A 400 2.05 -7.77 -6.95
N ASP A 401 2.50 -6.79 -6.17
CA ASP A 401 1.61 -5.88 -5.42
C ASP A 401 0.77 -4.96 -6.30
N TYR A 402 1.23 -4.59 -7.50
CA TYR A 402 0.39 -3.85 -8.46
C TYR A 402 -0.77 -4.72 -8.92
N TRP A 403 -0.50 -5.97 -9.29
CA TRP A 403 -1.53 -6.90 -9.77
C TRP A 403 -2.53 -7.26 -8.68
N LEU A 404 -2.07 -7.43 -7.44
CA LEU A 404 -2.89 -7.54 -6.24
C LEU A 404 -3.78 -6.30 -6.03
N SER A 405 -3.20 -5.10 -6.13
CA SER A 405 -3.93 -3.83 -5.98
C SER A 405 -4.99 -3.63 -7.06
N LEU A 406 -4.66 -3.97 -8.31
CA LEU A 406 -5.58 -3.93 -9.44
C LEU A 406 -6.73 -4.93 -9.26
N LEU A 407 -6.44 -6.16 -8.84
CA LEU A 407 -7.46 -7.18 -8.59
C LEU A 407 -8.40 -6.76 -7.45
N TYR A 408 -7.86 -6.23 -6.35
CA TYR A 408 -8.64 -5.62 -5.28
C TYR A 408 -9.58 -4.53 -5.82
N LYS A 409 -9.07 -3.59 -6.62
CA LYS A 409 -9.87 -2.53 -7.25
C LYS A 409 -10.98 -3.04 -8.16
N ARG A 410 -10.85 -4.20 -8.81
CA ARG A 410 -11.90 -4.77 -9.68
C ARG A 410 -12.96 -5.54 -8.91
N LEU A 411 -12.63 -6.15 -7.77
CA LEU A 411 -13.52 -7.10 -7.08
C LEU A 411 -14.11 -6.56 -5.76
N VAL A 412 -13.42 -5.70 -5.03
CA VAL A 412 -13.79 -5.29 -3.66
C VAL A 412 -14.54 -3.95 -3.67
N GLY A 413 -15.74 -3.91 -3.08
CA GLY A 413 -16.54 -2.69 -2.91
C GLY A 413 -16.30 -1.98 -1.58
N PRO A 414 -16.83 -0.75 -1.39
CA PRO A 414 -16.56 0.05 -0.20
C PRO A 414 -17.40 -0.34 1.03
N GLU A 415 -18.46 -1.14 0.88
CA GLU A 415 -19.22 -1.68 2.01
C GLU A 415 -18.51 -2.90 2.62
N VAL A 416 -17.99 -2.73 3.84
CA VAL A 416 -17.28 -3.74 4.62
C VAL A 416 -18.29 -4.62 5.36
N LEU A 417 -18.16 -5.93 5.21
CA LEU A 417 -18.97 -6.94 5.90
C LEU A 417 -18.13 -7.66 6.96
N LYS A 418 -18.77 -8.51 7.78
CA LYS A 418 -18.07 -9.27 8.82
C LYS A 418 -17.78 -10.69 8.34
N ALA A 419 -16.52 -11.10 8.48
CA ALA A 419 -16.07 -12.49 8.35
C ALA A 419 -15.11 -12.88 9.48
N GLU A 420 -15.23 -14.11 9.94
CA GLU A 420 -14.43 -14.72 11.02
C GLU A 420 -14.06 -16.17 10.67
N VAL A 421 -12.90 -16.65 11.14
CA VAL A 421 -12.44 -18.03 10.95
C VAL A 421 -12.67 -18.80 12.24
N ASN A 422 -13.44 -19.88 12.15
CA ASN A 422 -13.69 -20.81 13.26
C ASN A 422 -12.52 -21.80 13.37
N MET A 423 -11.45 -21.37 14.06
CA MET A 423 -10.32 -22.19 14.49
C MET A 423 -10.21 -22.22 16.00
N ASN A 424 -10.05 -23.42 16.57
CA ASN A 424 -9.64 -23.64 17.97
C ASN A 424 -8.09 -23.64 18.12
N SER A 425 -7.36 -22.94 17.25
CA SER A 425 -5.90 -22.84 17.30
C SER A 425 -5.44 -21.79 18.33
N GLY A 426 -4.14 -21.81 18.64
CA GLY A 426 -3.50 -20.80 19.50
C GLY A 426 -3.45 -19.39 18.89
N PRO A 427 -2.70 -18.45 19.51
CA PRO A 427 -2.77 -17.02 19.20
C PRO A 427 -2.41 -16.65 17.74
N LYS A 428 -1.44 -17.34 17.11
CA LYS A 428 -1.07 -17.10 15.71
C LYS A 428 -2.20 -17.56 14.77
N LYS A 429 -2.67 -16.65 13.91
CA LYS A 429 -3.74 -16.89 12.92
C LYS A 429 -3.16 -16.92 11.50
N PRO A 430 -2.75 -18.08 10.97
CA PRO A 430 -2.08 -18.18 9.67
C PRO A 430 -3.04 -18.07 8.48
N ILE A 431 -4.34 -18.29 8.67
CA ILE A 431 -5.36 -18.02 7.65
C ILE A 431 -6.17 -16.81 8.08
N ARG A 432 -6.24 -15.81 7.21
CA ARG A 432 -6.84 -14.49 7.50
C ARG A 432 -7.81 -14.16 6.37
N VAL A 433 -9.02 -13.73 6.74
CA VAL A 433 -10.16 -13.57 5.81
C VAL A 433 -10.90 -12.27 6.05
N TYR A 434 -11.37 -11.67 4.96
CA TYR A 434 -12.05 -10.38 4.92
C TYR A 434 -13.17 -10.42 3.89
N LEU A 435 -14.27 -9.72 4.15
CA LEU A 435 -15.49 -9.80 3.33
C LEU A 435 -16.05 -8.40 3.09
N HIS A 436 -16.38 -8.12 1.85
CA HIS A 436 -17.01 -6.87 1.42
C HIS A 436 -18.15 -7.20 0.44
N CYS A 437 -19.06 -6.25 0.22
CA CYS A 437 -19.86 -6.27 -1.00
C CYS A 437 -18.94 -6.26 -2.24
N THR A 438 -19.33 -6.97 -3.30
CA THR A 438 -18.57 -6.92 -4.56
C THR A 438 -18.62 -5.52 -5.17
N ASN A 439 -17.56 -5.10 -5.87
CA ASN A 439 -17.49 -3.75 -6.45
C ASN A 439 -18.68 -3.49 -7.40
N ARG A 440 -19.58 -2.60 -6.98
CA ARG A 440 -20.81 -2.20 -7.71
C ARG A 440 -20.55 -1.59 -9.10
N LYS A 441 -19.31 -1.21 -9.40
CA LYS A 441 -18.87 -0.71 -10.72
C LYS A 441 -18.47 -1.84 -11.68
N SER A 442 -18.43 -3.09 -11.23
CA SER A 442 -18.26 -4.26 -12.11
C SER A 442 -19.52 -4.47 -12.95
N THR A 443 -19.36 -4.59 -14.27
CA THR A 443 -20.42 -4.99 -15.20
C THR A 443 -20.58 -6.51 -15.31
N HIS A 444 -19.82 -7.30 -14.55
CA HIS A 444 -19.83 -8.77 -14.61
C HIS A 444 -20.61 -9.42 -13.47
N TYR A 445 -20.86 -8.69 -12.37
CA TYR A 445 -21.52 -9.21 -11.18
C TYR A 445 -22.87 -8.53 -10.94
N ARG A 446 -23.82 -9.27 -10.35
CA ARG A 446 -25.15 -8.77 -10.02
C ARG A 446 -25.16 -8.07 -8.65
N PRO A 447 -26.03 -7.07 -8.43
CA PRO A 447 -26.25 -6.52 -7.09
C PRO A 447 -26.63 -7.62 -6.09
N GLY A 448 -26.03 -7.60 -4.90
CA GLY A 448 -26.11 -8.66 -3.90
C GLY A 448 -24.96 -9.68 -3.90
N ALA A 449 -24.03 -9.61 -4.86
CA ALA A 449 -22.79 -10.40 -4.80
C ALA A 449 -21.84 -9.89 -3.71
N VAL A 450 -21.03 -10.80 -3.14
CA VAL A 450 -20.01 -10.46 -2.13
C VAL A 450 -18.64 -11.02 -2.49
N THR A 451 -17.59 -10.28 -2.13
CA THR A 451 -16.20 -10.64 -2.40
C THR A 451 -15.53 -10.99 -1.07
N LEU A 452 -15.29 -12.28 -0.87
CA LEU A 452 -14.42 -12.81 0.17
C LEU A 452 -12.98 -12.74 -0.34
N PHE A 453 -12.05 -12.17 0.42
CA PHE A 453 -10.63 -12.33 0.16
C PHE A 453 -9.91 -12.96 1.34
N ALA A 454 -8.99 -13.86 1.03
CA ALA A 454 -8.33 -14.73 2.00
C ALA A 454 -6.85 -14.89 1.66
N LEU A 455 -6.02 -15.02 2.69
CA LEU A 455 -4.58 -15.23 2.57
C LEU A 455 -4.12 -16.34 3.51
N ASN A 456 -3.25 -17.22 2.98
CA ASN A 456 -2.74 -18.41 3.64
C ASN A 456 -1.23 -18.30 3.83
N LEU A 457 -0.83 -18.11 5.09
CA LEU A 457 0.55 -17.97 5.55
C LEU A 457 1.21 -19.33 5.85
N ASN A 458 0.46 -20.45 5.75
CA ASN A 458 1.02 -21.79 5.86
C ASN A 458 1.59 -22.27 4.51
N LYS A 459 2.54 -23.21 4.57
CA LYS A 459 3.09 -23.91 3.40
C LYS A 459 2.09 -24.88 2.73
N ASN A 460 1.06 -25.32 3.45
CA ASN A 460 0.12 -26.35 2.99
C ASN A 460 -1.18 -25.72 2.45
N GLU A 461 -1.84 -26.41 1.51
CA GLU A 461 -3.19 -26.05 1.07
C GLU A 461 -4.21 -26.21 2.22
N VAL A 462 -5.17 -25.30 2.27
CA VAL A 462 -6.25 -25.29 3.27
C VAL A 462 -7.60 -25.29 2.54
N THR A 463 -8.52 -26.13 3.01
CA THR A 463 -9.91 -26.17 2.52
C THR A 463 -10.78 -25.22 3.34
N VAL A 464 -11.33 -24.20 2.70
CA VAL A 464 -12.23 -23.21 3.29
C VAL A 464 -13.68 -23.64 3.07
N ILE A 465 -14.37 -23.96 4.16
CA ILE A 465 -15.77 -24.37 4.20
C ILE A 465 -16.63 -23.13 4.48
N LEU A 466 -17.48 -22.78 3.53
CA LEU A 466 -18.50 -21.72 3.65
C LEU A 466 -19.67 -22.19 4.53
N PRO A 467 -20.48 -21.26 5.08
CA PRO A 467 -21.74 -21.61 5.75
C PRO A 467 -22.70 -22.34 4.80
N ASP A 468 -23.51 -23.27 5.33
CA ASP A 468 -24.42 -24.13 4.54
C ASP A 468 -25.35 -23.33 3.60
N HIS A 469 -25.82 -22.16 4.04
CA HIS A 469 -26.68 -21.27 3.26
C HIS A 469 -25.97 -20.60 2.05
N MET A 470 -24.65 -20.72 1.94
CA MET A 470 -23.84 -20.24 0.81
C MET A 470 -23.03 -21.34 0.10
N ALA A 471 -23.03 -22.57 0.61
CA ALA A 471 -22.27 -23.70 0.04
C ALA A 471 -22.66 -24.02 -1.43
N ASN A 472 -23.88 -23.63 -1.85
CA ASN A 472 -24.39 -23.81 -3.21
C ASN A 472 -24.29 -22.54 -4.10
N SER A 473 -23.71 -21.43 -3.63
CA SER A 473 -23.48 -20.26 -4.48
C SER A 473 -22.47 -20.61 -5.57
N THR A 474 -22.70 -20.14 -6.81
CA THR A 474 -21.62 -20.04 -7.79
C THR A 474 -20.52 -19.12 -7.23
N ILE A 475 -19.26 -19.57 -7.33
CA ILE A 475 -18.08 -18.85 -6.85
C ILE A 475 -17.14 -18.65 -8.03
N GLU A 476 -16.74 -17.41 -8.33
CA GLU A 476 -15.61 -17.14 -9.22
C GLU A 476 -14.35 -16.90 -8.39
N ALA A 477 -13.35 -17.77 -8.56
CA ALA A 477 -12.08 -17.73 -7.84
C ALA A 477 -10.99 -17.00 -8.62
N PHE A 478 -10.23 -16.15 -7.94
CA PHE A 478 -9.08 -15.41 -8.44
C PHE A 478 -7.89 -15.65 -7.51
N VAL A 479 -7.21 -16.77 -7.71
CA VAL A 479 -6.08 -17.19 -6.86
C VAL A 479 -4.79 -16.59 -7.40
N LEU A 480 -4.09 -15.81 -6.58
CA LEU A 480 -2.75 -15.29 -6.88
C LEU A 480 -1.69 -16.17 -6.22
N GLN A 481 -0.71 -16.60 -7.02
CA GLN A 481 0.44 -17.40 -6.61
C GLN A 481 1.71 -16.87 -7.27
N SER A 482 2.88 -17.18 -6.73
CA SER A 482 4.15 -16.89 -7.41
C SER A 482 4.21 -17.46 -8.83
N ALA A 483 4.90 -16.74 -9.73
CA ALA A 483 5.25 -17.28 -11.04
C ALA A 483 6.29 -18.42 -10.95
N GLU A 484 7.11 -18.43 -9.90
CA GLU A 484 8.17 -19.41 -9.66
C GLU A 484 7.72 -20.52 -8.69
N ALA A 485 8.52 -21.58 -8.56
CA ALA A 485 8.22 -22.76 -7.76
C ALA A 485 9.40 -23.14 -6.86
N GLY A 486 9.12 -23.90 -5.79
CA GLY A 486 10.13 -24.25 -4.79
C GLY A 486 10.50 -23.08 -3.87
N GLU A 487 11.69 -23.15 -3.29
CA GLU A 487 12.13 -22.26 -2.20
C GLU A 487 12.24 -20.79 -2.60
N GLN A 488 12.51 -20.50 -3.87
CA GLN A 488 12.61 -19.13 -4.38
C GLN A 488 11.25 -18.50 -4.74
N SER A 489 10.15 -19.25 -4.70
CA SER A 489 8.83 -18.78 -5.13
C SER A 489 8.39 -17.47 -4.45
N LEU A 490 8.58 -17.34 -3.14
CA LEU A 490 8.22 -16.14 -2.38
C LEU A 490 9.01 -14.88 -2.79
N TYR A 491 10.23 -15.07 -3.29
CA TYR A 491 11.13 -14.01 -3.79
C TYR A 491 10.88 -13.63 -5.26
N SER A 492 9.89 -14.23 -5.93
CA SER A 492 9.60 -13.89 -7.33
C SER A 492 9.06 -12.47 -7.48
N ARG A 493 9.62 -11.70 -8.42
CA ARG A 493 9.07 -10.41 -8.90
C ARG A 493 7.94 -10.61 -9.93
N SER A 494 7.37 -11.82 -10.03
CA SER A 494 6.30 -12.17 -10.99
C SER A 494 5.21 -13.01 -10.34
N VAL A 495 3.97 -12.82 -10.79
CA VAL A 495 2.77 -13.43 -10.19
C VAL A 495 1.90 -14.11 -11.26
N LYS A 496 1.26 -15.22 -10.88
CA LYS A 496 0.22 -15.90 -11.65
C LYS A 496 -1.15 -15.61 -11.06
N LEU A 497 -2.12 -15.34 -11.92
CA LEU A 497 -3.55 -15.42 -11.61
C LEU A 497 -4.10 -16.72 -12.20
N ASN A 498 -4.67 -17.60 -11.36
CA ASN A 498 -5.26 -18.87 -11.78
C ASN A 498 -4.31 -19.70 -12.70
N GLY A 499 -3.01 -19.69 -12.37
CA GLY A 499 -1.95 -20.38 -13.12
C GLY A 499 -1.32 -19.60 -14.28
N GLN A 500 -1.93 -18.50 -14.74
CA GLN A 500 -1.43 -17.69 -15.87
C GLN A 500 -0.62 -16.49 -15.37
N VAL A 501 0.62 -16.32 -15.86
CA VAL A 501 1.50 -15.21 -15.45
C VAL A 501 0.92 -13.87 -15.92
N LEU A 502 0.73 -12.94 -14.98
CA LEU A 502 0.28 -11.59 -15.28
C LEU A 502 1.45 -10.72 -15.77
N ARG A 503 1.22 -10.06 -16.90
CA ARG A 503 2.11 -9.06 -17.52
C ARG A 503 1.26 -8.12 -18.37
N MET A 504 1.73 -6.89 -18.61
CA MET A 504 1.12 -6.05 -19.64
C MET A 504 1.21 -6.74 -21.01
N VAL A 505 0.23 -6.48 -21.87
CA VAL A 505 0.26 -6.93 -23.28
C VAL A 505 1.14 -5.98 -24.10
N ASP A 506 1.02 -4.68 -23.83
CA ASP A 506 1.84 -3.57 -24.34
C ASP A 506 1.68 -2.36 -23.38
N ASP A 507 2.38 -1.25 -23.64
CA ASP A 507 2.37 -0.04 -22.79
C ASP A 507 0.99 0.64 -22.64
N ARG A 508 -0.02 0.22 -23.40
CA ARG A 508 -1.40 0.74 -23.37
C ARG A 508 -2.45 -0.31 -22.99
N THR A 509 -2.06 -1.58 -22.90
CA THR A 509 -3.00 -2.72 -22.78
C THR A 509 -2.66 -3.61 -21.59
N LEU A 510 -3.59 -3.67 -20.63
CA LEU A 510 -3.56 -4.61 -19.50
C LEU A 510 -4.06 -6.01 -19.93
N PRO A 511 -3.60 -7.09 -19.29
CA PRO A 511 -4.14 -8.42 -19.51
C PRO A 511 -5.57 -8.53 -18.96
N PRO A 512 -6.42 -9.42 -19.53
CA PRO A 512 -7.72 -9.72 -18.96
C PRO A 512 -7.54 -10.50 -17.64
N LEU A 513 -8.06 -9.95 -16.54
CA LEU A 513 -8.07 -10.62 -15.25
C LEU A 513 -9.23 -11.62 -15.22
N LYS A 514 -8.94 -12.87 -15.57
CA LYS A 514 -9.94 -13.95 -15.64
C LYS A 514 -9.99 -14.75 -14.35
N GLY A 515 -11.17 -14.84 -13.74
CA GLY A 515 -11.42 -15.77 -12.67
C GLY A 515 -11.60 -17.20 -13.19
N ARG A 516 -11.86 -18.11 -12.26
CA ARG A 516 -12.22 -19.51 -12.53
C ARG A 516 -13.46 -19.84 -11.71
N GLU A 517 -14.56 -20.09 -12.39
CA GLU A 517 -15.78 -20.60 -11.75
C GLU A 517 -15.49 -21.95 -11.08
N LEU A 518 -15.94 -22.10 -9.83
CA LEU A 518 -15.86 -23.35 -9.08
C LEU A 518 -17.18 -24.12 -9.25
N PRO A 519 -17.14 -25.47 -9.42
CA PRO A 519 -18.35 -26.28 -9.41
C PRO A 519 -19.21 -26.06 -8.16
N PRO A 520 -20.54 -25.94 -8.27
CA PRO A 520 -21.41 -25.80 -7.10
C PRO A 520 -21.20 -26.93 -6.08
N GLY A 521 -20.98 -26.56 -4.82
CA GLY A 521 -20.68 -27.49 -3.73
C GLY A 521 -19.20 -27.92 -3.61
N GLU A 522 -18.29 -27.54 -4.53
CA GLU A 522 -16.86 -27.74 -4.29
C GLU A 522 -16.37 -26.76 -3.22
N HIS A 523 -15.76 -27.27 -2.14
CA HIS A 523 -15.15 -26.43 -1.12
C HIS A 523 -13.99 -25.60 -1.69
N ILE A 524 -13.85 -24.36 -1.22
CA ILE A 524 -12.79 -23.46 -1.66
C ILE A 524 -11.43 -24.03 -1.23
N LYS A 525 -10.55 -24.27 -2.20
CA LYS A 525 -9.14 -24.63 -1.96
C LYS A 525 -8.28 -23.38 -2.01
N LEU A 526 -7.58 -23.09 -0.91
CA LEU A 526 -6.66 -21.96 -0.78
C LEU A 526 -5.23 -22.52 -0.64
N PRO A 527 -4.43 -22.52 -1.73
CA PRO A 527 -3.09 -23.09 -1.73
C PRO A 527 -2.17 -22.52 -0.66
N GLY A 528 -1.17 -23.30 -0.25
CA GLY A 528 -0.10 -22.83 0.63
C GLY A 528 0.66 -21.64 0.02
N PHE A 529 1.05 -20.69 0.86
CA PHE A 529 1.67 -19.42 0.47
C PHE A 529 0.95 -18.75 -0.71
N SER A 530 -0.35 -18.48 -0.55
CA SER A 530 -1.15 -17.81 -1.57
C SER A 530 -2.16 -16.83 -0.97
N PHE A 531 -2.66 -15.94 -1.81
CA PHE A 531 -3.78 -15.05 -1.50
C PHE A 531 -4.77 -15.03 -2.66
N ALA A 532 -6.06 -15.00 -2.35
CA ALA A 532 -7.11 -15.19 -3.32
C ALA A 532 -8.36 -14.36 -3.03
N PHE A 533 -9.08 -14.03 -4.09
CA PHE A 533 -10.40 -13.41 -4.03
C PHE A 533 -11.44 -14.40 -4.55
N TYR A 534 -12.58 -14.48 -3.89
CA TYR A 534 -13.69 -15.37 -4.22
C TYR A 534 -14.96 -14.51 -4.29
N VAL A 535 -15.51 -14.37 -5.49
CA VAL A 535 -16.78 -13.65 -5.69
C VAL A 535 -17.91 -14.66 -5.60
N LEU A 536 -18.72 -14.53 -4.54
CA LEU A 536 -19.91 -15.34 -4.33
C LEU A 536 -21.06 -14.65 -5.07
N ILE A 537 -21.23 -15.04 -6.34
CA ILE A 537 -22.08 -14.34 -7.33
C ILE A 537 -23.55 -14.34 -6.90
N GLU A 538 -24.00 -15.42 -6.26
CA GLU A 538 -25.40 -15.63 -5.88
C GLU A 538 -25.64 -15.55 -4.36
N ALA A 539 -24.76 -14.87 -3.62
CA ALA A 539 -24.93 -14.61 -2.18
C ALA A 539 -26.19 -13.79 -1.82
N GLN A 540 -26.72 -13.02 -2.79
CA GLN A 540 -27.96 -12.23 -2.68
C GLN A 540 -28.02 -11.26 -1.48
N ALA A 541 -26.88 -10.89 -0.89
CA ALA A 541 -26.76 -10.07 0.31
C ALA A 541 -27.58 -8.76 0.16
N ALA A 542 -28.59 -8.57 1.03
CA ALA A 542 -29.53 -7.47 0.89
C ALA A 542 -28.86 -6.08 0.97
N VAL A 543 -27.82 -5.98 1.81
CA VAL A 543 -27.01 -4.76 1.97
C VAL A 543 -26.10 -4.44 0.77
N CYS A 544 -25.87 -5.40 -0.13
CA CYS A 544 -25.02 -5.26 -1.32
C CYS A 544 -25.83 -5.05 -2.61
N LYS A 545 -27.14 -4.83 -2.51
CA LYS A 545 -28.04 -4.51 -3.63
C LYS A 545 -28.11 -3.00 -3.88
#